data_AF-A0A6L7QK09-F1
#
_entry.id   AF-A0A6L7QK09-F1
#
_cell.length_a   1.000
_cell.length_b   1.000
_cell.length_c   1.000
_cell.angle_alpha   90.00
_cell.angle_beta   90.00
_cell.angle_gamma   90.00
#
_symmetry.space_group_name_H-M   'P 1'
#
loop_
_entity.id
_entity.type
_entity.pdbx_description
1 polymer ?
#
loop_
_entity_poly.entity_id
_entity_poly.type
_entity_poly.pdbx_seq_one_letter_code
_entity_poly.pdbx_strand_id
1 'polypeptide(L)'
;MVRDGQVITPKGHNILRGVSRGACMELAGKLGLPLCEADIEPYDVRLADEAWFTSTTICMVPITRFNFQAVGDGQVGPVYSRLLSAWSEEVGVDIADQARQYAEMMEGWTP
;
A
#
# COMPACT_ATOMS: atom_id res chain seq x y z
N MET A 1 5.75 -2.64 2.06
CA MET A 1 6.83 -1.67 1.76
C MET A 1 7.66 -2.22 0.62
N VAL A 2 8.49 -1.39 0.00
CA VAL A 2 9.48 -1.78 -1.00
C VAL A 2 10.86 -1.36 -0.53
N ARG A 3 11.83 -2.25 -0.73
CA ARG A 3 13.24 -1.96 -0.53
C ARG A 3 14.05 -2.73 -1.56
N ASP A 4 14.97 -2.05 -2.24
CA ASP A 4 15.84 -2.64 -3.26
C ASP A 4 15.05 -3.39 -4.35
N GLY A 5 13.89 -2.84 -4.73
CA GLY A 5 12.99 -3.41 -5.74
C GLY A 5 12.16 -4.62 -5.29
N GLN A 6 12.23 -5.02 -4.03
CA GLN A 6 11.45 -6.14 -3.47
C GLN A 6 10.29 -5.65 -2.59
N VAL A 7 9.11 -6.23 -2.78
CA VAL A 7 7.94 -6.04 -1.90
C VAL A 7 8.13 -6.85 -0.62
N ILE A 8 8.07 -6.17 0.51
CA ILE A 8 8.25 -6.76 1.83
C ILE A 8 6.98 -6.49 2.65
N THR A 9 6.40 -7.54 3.24
CA THR A 9 5.21 -7.48 4.09
C THR A 9 5.45 -8.22 5.41
N PRO A 10 4.85 -7.81 6.54
CA PRO A 10 5.09 -8.49 7.82
C PRO A 10 4.66 -9.95 7.78
N LYS A 11 5.35 -10.83 8.51
CA LYS A 11 4.89 -12.21 8.76
C LYS A 11 3.55 -12.23 9.49
N GLY A 12 2.71 -13.21 9.19
CA GLY A 12 1.34 -13.31 9.73
C GLY A 12 1.18 -13.66 11.21
N HIS A 13 2.24 -13.64 12.04
CA HIS A 13 2.17 -14.07 13.44
C HIS A 13 1.81 -12.92 14.43
N ASN A 14 2.06 -11.66 14.07
CA ASN A 14 1.80 -10.47 14.92
C ASN A 14 0.85 -9.45 14.27
N ILE A 15 0.17 -9.85 13.19
CA ILE A 15 -0.75 -9.00 12.45
C ILE A 15 -2.00 -9.80 12.07
N LEU A 16 -3.10 -9.09 11.80
CA LEU A 16 -4.23 -9.71 11.12
C LEU A 16 -3.80 -10.15 9.72
N ARG A 17 -4.13 -11.40 9.36
CA ARG A 17 -3.95 -11.94 8.00
C ARG A 17 -5.04 -11.38 7.07
N GLY A 18 -4.99 -10.07 6.86
CA GLY A 18 -6.05 -9.33 6.17
C GLY A 18 -6.22 -9.76 4.71
N VAL A 19 -7.47 -9.85 4.26
CA VAL A 19 -7.81 -10.21 2.86
C VAL A 19 -7.21 -9.23 1.85
N SER A 20 -7.20 -7.93 2.17
CA SER A 20 -6.59 -6.90 1.33
C SER A 20 -5.06 -7.03 1.21
N ARG A 21 -4.40 -7.49 2.28
CA ARG A 21 -2.97 -7.84 2.22
C ARG A 21 -2.77 -9.06 1.31
N GLY A 22 -3.63 -10.06 1.42
CA GLY A 22 -3.62 -11.25 0.56
C GLY A 22 -3.76 -10.88 -0.92
N ALA A 23 -4.76 -10.07 -1.27
CA ALA A 23 -4.94 -9.56 -2.64
C ALA A 23 -3.70 -8.81 -3.15
N CYS A 24 -3.08 -7.97 -2.33
CA CYS A 24 -1.83 -7.28 -2.70
C CYS A 24 -0.69 -8.27 -2.98
N MET A 25 -0.54 -9.33 -2.18
CA MET A 25 0.47 -10.38 -2.40
C MET A 25 0.20 -11.17 -3.69
N GLU A 26 -1.05 -11.51 -3.96
CA GLU A 26 -1.45 -12.21 -5.19
C GLU A 26 -1.19 -11.36 -6.44
N LEU A 27 -1.58 -10.07 -6.41
CA LEU A 27 -1.32 -9.13 -7.49
C LEU A 27 0.19 -8.92 -7.70
N ALA A 28 0.98 -8.82 -6.63
CA ALA A 28 2.44 -8.76 -6.75
C ALA A 28 3.00 -9.98 -7.47
N GLY A 29 2.50 -11.18 -7.15
CA GLY A 29 2.82 -12.42 -7.86
C GLY A 29 2.44 -12.38 -9.34
N LYS A 30 1.23 -11.95 -9.68
CA LYS A 30 0.76 -11.80 -11.08
C LYS A 30 1.60 -10.81 -11.88
N LEU A 31 2.09 -9.74 -11.25
CA LEU A 31 2.92 -8.71 -11.87
C LEU A 31 4.41 -9.08 -11.96
N GLY A 32 4.81 -10.22 -11.41
CA GLY A 32 6.21 -10.66 -11.34
C GLY A 32 7.07 -9.81 -10.41
N LEU A 33 6.47 -9.16 -9.41
CA LEU A 33 7.19 -8.38 -8.41
C LEU A 33 7.77 -9.35 -7.36
N PRO A 34 9.08 -9.28 -7.06
CA PRO A 34 9.66 -10.10 -6.01
C PRO A 34 9.01 -9.74 -4.67
N LEU A 35 8.57 -10.75 -3.93
CA LEU A 35 7.83 -10.58 -2.69
C LEU A 35 8.37 -11.50 -1.61
N CYS A 36 8.54 -10.98 -0.39
CA CYS A 36 8.85 -11.79 0.77
C CYS A 36 8.06 -11.35 2.01
N GLU A 37 7.85 -12.32 2.92
CA GLU A 37 7.37 -12.05 4.27
C GLU A 37 8.56 -11.95 5.22
N ALA A 38 8.67 -10.84 5.95
CA ALA A 38 9.77 -10.58 6.88
C ALA A 38 9.26 -10.01 8.21
N ASP A 39 10.11 -10.02 9.22
CA ASP A 39 9.89 -9.20 10.41
C ASP A 39 10.33 -7.78 10.07
N ILE A 40 9.44 -6.80 10.26
CA ILE A 40 9.65 -5.41 9.85
C ILE A 40 9.70 -4.55 11.09
N GLU A 41 10.80 -3.81 11.25
CA GLU A 41 10.96 -2.84 12.32
C GLU A 41 10.69 -1.41 11.81
N PRO A 42 10.42 -0.43 12.72
CA PRO A 42 10.26 0.96 12.32
C PRO A 42 11.46 1.54 11.56
N TYR A 43 12.67 0.99 11.76
CA TYR A 43 13.86 1.41 11.04
C TYR A 43 13.82 1.01 9.57
N ASP A 44 13.25 -0.15 9.24
CA ASP A 44 13.13 -0.60 7.87
C ASP A 44 12.20 0.29 7.06
N VAL A 45 11.10 0.75 7.66
CA VAL A 45 10.16 1.68 7.01
C VAL A 45 10.82 3.04 6.73
N ARG A 46 11.71 3.51 7.62
CA ARG A 46 12.48 4.75 7.39
C ARG A 46 13.46 4.65 6.23
N LEU A 47 13.94 3.45 5.92
CA LEU A 47 14.87 3.17 4.83
C LEU A 47 14.19 2.59 3.59
N ALA A 48 12.86 2.48 3.59
CA ALA A 48 12.12 1.94 2.45
C ALA A 48 12.08 2.94 1.29
N ASP A 49 12.10 2.40 0.08
CA ASP A 49 11.88 3.18 -1.15
C ASP A 49 10.41 3.59 -1.25
N GLU A 50 9.51 2.70 -0.85
CA GLU A 50 8.07 2.94 -0.82
C GLU A 50 7.43 2.26 0.40
N ALA A 51 6.38 2.85 0.95
CA ALA A 51 5.56 2.20 1.97
C ALA A 51 4.07 2.44 1.70
N TRP A 52 3.25 1.48 2.12
CA TRP A 52 1.79 1.57 2.10
C TRP A 52 1.21 0.63 3.14
N PHE A 53 -0.05 0.83 3.47
CA PHE A 53 -0.83 -0.14 4.22
C PHE A 53 -2.08 -0.54 3.42
N THR A 54 -2.71 -1.64 3.84
CA THR A 54 -3.91 -2.16 3.21
C THR A 54 -5.06 -2.21 4.20
N SER A 55 -6.28 -1.92 3.76
CA SER A 55 -7.51 -2.07 4.53
C SER A 55 -8.67 -2.37 3.59
N THR A 56 -9.70 -3.07 4.08
CA THR A 56 -10.88 -3.40 3.26
C THR A 56 -11.62 -2.14 2.79
N THR A 57 -11.69 -1.09 3.61
CA THR A 57 -12.47 0.12 3.29
C THR A 57 -11.88 0.95 2.15
N ILE A 58 -10.54 0.96 2.03
CA ILE A 58 -9.81 1.89 1.16
C ILE A 58 -8.78 1.18 0.26
N CYS A 59 -8.81 -0.15 0.24
CA CYS A 59 -7.86 -1.03 -0.45
C CYS A 59 -6.39 -0.79 -0.03
N MET A 60 -5.72 0.19 -0.65
CA MET A 60 -4.31 0.53 -0.44
C MET A 60 -4.15 2.04 -0.27
N VAL A 61 -3.26 2.47 0.64
CA VAL A 61 -2.93 3.88 0.85
C VAL A 61 -1.42 4.06 0.95
N PRO A 62 -0.82 4.99 0.18
CA PRO A 62 0.62 5.20 0.20
C PRO A 62 1.03 5.95 1.46
N ILE A 63 2.19 5.60 2.01
CA ILE A 63 2.82 6.27 3.15
C ILE A 63 4.04 7.02 2.61
N THR A 64 3.88 8.33 2.42
CA THR A 64 4.96 9.21 1.93
C THR A 64 5.82 9.78 3.07
N ARG A 65 5.32 9.74 4.30
CA ARG A 65 6.06 10.16 5.50
C ARG A 65 5.83 9.20 6.66
N PHE A 66 6.90 8.90 7.38
CA PHE A 66 6.89 8.06 8.58
C PHE A 66 7.77 8.70 9.66
N ASN A 67 7.23 8.90 10.88
CA ASN A 67 7.92 9.60 11.98
C ASN A 67 8.60 10.92 11.55
N PHE A 68 7.82 11.78 10.89
CA PHE A 68 8.23 13.10 10.39
C PHE A 68 9.27 13.10 9.25
N GLN A 69 9.83 11.95 8.88
CA GLN A 69 10.75 11.79 7.76
C GLN A 69 10.01 11.35 6.49
N ALA A 70 10.54 11.72 5.32
CA ALA A 70 10.06 11.19 4.05
C ALA A 70 10.41 9.71 3.95
N VAL A 71 9.51 8.91 3.38
CA VAL A 71 9.80 7.56 2.90
C VAL A 71 10.22 7.69 1.43
N GLY A 72 11.36 7.11 1.04
CA GLY A 72 11.94 7.33 -0.28
C GLY A 72 12.15 8.83 -0.58
N ASP A 73 11.57 9.30 -1.68
CA ASP A 73 11.59 10.70 -2.11
C ASP A 73 10.41 11.54 -1.56
N GLY A 74 9.57 10.94 -0.70
CA GLY A 74 8.39 11.57 -0.14
C GLY A 74 7.20 11.65 -1.10
N GLN A 75 7.25 10.94 -2.23
CA GLN A 75 6.18 10.88 -3.22
C GLN A 75 5.58 9.47 -3.31
N VAL A 76 4.48 9.35 -4.06
CA VAL A 76 3.88 8.05 -4.36
C VAL A 76 4.77 7.32 -5.36
N GLY A 77 5.24 6.14 -4.98
CA GLY A 77 6.18 5.38 -5.79
C GLY A 77 5.56 4.53 -6.91
N PRO A 78 6.40 4.05 -7.84
CA PRO A 78 5.97 3.28 -9.00
C PRO A 78 5.43 1.88 -8.68
N VAL A 79 5.95 1.18 -7.67
CA VAL A 79 5.49 -0.17 -7.32
C VAL A 79 4.08 -0.11 -6.72
N TYR A 80 3.84 0.84 -5.81
CA TYR A 80 2.52 1.14 -5.30
C TYR A 80 1.54 1.44 -6.43
N SER A 81 1.92 2.33 -7.35
CA SER A 81 1.04 2.75 -8.46
C SER A 81 0.69 1.56 -9.36
N ARG A 82 1.68 0.70 -9.68
CA ARG A 82 1.47 -0.49 -10.50
C ARG A 82 0.55 -1.51 -9.83
N LEU A 83 0.69 -1.71 -8.51
CA LEU A 83 -0.20 -2.58 -7.73
C LEU A 83 -1.63 -2.03 -7.65
N LEU A 84 -1.78 -0.73 -7.39
CA LEU A 84 -3.09 -0.09 -7.33
C LEU A 84 -3.81 -0.15 -8.68
N SER A 85 -3.10 0.11 -9.79
CA SER A 85 -3.65 -0.02 -11.14
C SER A 85 -4.12 -1.45 -11.44
N ALA A 86 -3.31 -2.45 -11.10
CA ALA A 86 -3.69 -3.85 -11.29
C ALA A 86 -4.90 -4.25 -10.43
N TRP A 87 -4.97 -3.73 -9.20
CA TRP A 87 -6.14 -3.93 -8.35
C TRP A 87 -7.39 -3.29 -8.96
N SER A 88 -7.31 -2.02 -9.34
CA SER A 88 -8.41 -1.30 -9.99
C SER A 88 -8.95 -2.03 -11.22
N GLU A 89 -8.05 -2.57 -12.05
CA GLU A 89 -8.42 -3.39 -13.21
C GLU A 89 -9.13 -4.67 -12.80
N GLU A 90 -8.63 -5.39 -11.78
CA GLU A 90 -9.22 -6.65 -11.31
C GLU A 90 -10.63 -6.48 -10.73
N VAL A 91 -10.90 -5.37 -10.05
CA VAL A 91 -12.22 -5.10 -9.46
C VAL A 91 -13.13 -4.25 -10.34
N GLY A 92 -12.63 -3.70 -11.44
CA GLY A 92 -13.38 -2.83 -12.34
C GLY A 92 -13.76 -1.47 -11.73
N VAL A 93 -12.99 -0.96 -10.77
CA VAL A 93 -13.23 0.31 -10.08
C VAL A 93 -11.94 1.13 -10.11
N ASP A 94 -12.02 2.41 -10.46
CA ASP A 94 -10.90 3.33 -10.23
C ASP A 94 -10.81 3.66 -8.74
N ILE A 95 -10.01 2.89 -8.02
CA ILE A 95 -9.84 3.02 -6.57
C ILE A 95 -9.25 4.39 -6.20
N ALA A 96 -8.37 4.94 -7.03
CA ALA A 96 -7.74 6.23 -6.76
C ALA A 96 -8.77 7.36 -6.90
N ASP A 97 -9.61 7.31 -7.93
CA ASP A 97 -10.69 8.28 -8.12
C ASP A 97 -11.76 8.17 -7.04
N GLN A 98 -12.17 6.95 -6.68
CA GLN A 98 -13.10 6.71 -5.56
C GLN A 98 -12.58 7.34 -4.26
N ALA A 99 -11.29 7.20 -3.95
CA ALA A 99 -10.69 7.80 -2.78
C ALA A 99 -10.74 9.34 -2.80
N ARG A 100 -10.54 9.97 -3.97
CA ARG A 100 -10.68 11.43 -4.12
C ARG A 100 -12.11 11.90 -3.92
N GLN A 101 -13.08 11.20 -4.53
CA GLN A 101 -14.50 11.51 -4.36
C GLN A 101 -14.92 11.43 -2.89
N TYR A 102 -14.45 10.42 -2.15
CA TYR A 102 -14.72 10.30 -0.72
C TYR A 102 -14.09 11.43 0.10
N ALA A 103 -12.89 11.88 -0.26
CA ALA A 103 -12.25 13.03 0.40
C ALA A 103 -13.07 14.31 0.18
N GLU A 104 -13.55 14.56 -1.04
CA GLU A 104 -14.41 15.70 -1.38
C GLU A 104 -15.75 15.65 -0.62
N MET A 105 -16.38 14.47 -0.53
CA MET A 105 -17.62 14.29 0.22
C MET A 105 -17.46 14.57 1.73
N MET A 106 -16.29 14.27 2.30
CA MET A 106 -16.03 14.52 3.73
C MET A 106 -15.92 16.00 4.07
N GLU A 107 -15.55 16.88 3.14
CA GLU A 107 -15.47 18.32 3.41
C GLU A 107 -16.82 18.94 3.79
N GLY A 108 -17.92 18.36 3.31
CA GLY A 108 -19.29 18.80 3.60
C GLY A 108 -20.05 17.96 4.63
N TRP A 109 -19.41 16.95 5.24
CA TRP A 109 -20.10 16.04 6.16
C TRP A 109 -20.24 16.62 7.56
N THR A 110 -21.48 16.67 8.06
CA THR A 110 -21.82 16.98 9.45
C THR A 110 -22.51 15.77 10.10
N PRO A 111 -22.15 15.37 11.34
CA PRO A 111 -22.71 14.19 12.02
C PRO A 111 -24.22 14.23 12.26
#